data_AF-A0AA43Z8P7-F1
#
_entry.id   AF-A0AA43Z8P7-F1
#
_cell.length_a   1.000
_cell.length_b   1.000
_cell.length_c   1.000
_cell.angle_alpha   90.00
_cell.angle_beta   90.00
_cell.angle_gamma   90.00
#
_symmetry.space_group_name_H-M   'P 1'
#
loop_
_entity.id
_entity.type
_entity.pdbx_description
1 polymer ?
#
loop_
_entity_poly.entity_id
_entity_poly.type
_entity_poly.pdbx_seq_one_letter_code
_entity_poly.pdbx_strand_id
1 'polypeptide(L)' 'MHLTHKIALRPTPEQADYFARACGTARKVWNWALNEWSKQYAGGGKPNAMALKKQFNAIKYELYPWLRDIHRDAHA' A
#
# COMPACT_ATOMS: atom_id res chain seq x y z
N MET A 1 -29.39 4.14 -21.93
CA MET A 1 -28.33 4.72 -21.09
C MET A 1 -28.82 4.73 -19.64
N HIS A 2 -28.28 3.89 -18.76
CA HIS A 2 -28.67 3.90 -17.35
C HIS A 2 -27.86 4.99 -16.62
N LEU A 3 -28.55 5.99 -16.08
CA LEU A 3 -27.94 6.96 -15.18
C LEU A 3 -27.76 6.28 -13.82
N THR A 4 -26.51 5.94 -13.48
CA THR A 4 -26.18 5.43 -12.14
C THR A 4 -26.33 6.56 -11.12
N HIS A 5 -26.86 6.24 -9.94
CA HIS A 5 -26.94 7.17 -8.83
C HIS A 5 -25.54 7.58 -8.37
N LYS A 6 -25.25 8.88 -8.37
CA LYS A 6 -23.96 9.43 -7.91
C LYS A 6 -24.17 10.13 -6.58
N ILE A 7 -23.39 9.75 -5.57
CA ILE A 7 -23.37 10.40 -4.25
C ILE A 7 -22.04 11.12 -4.11
N ALA A 8 -22.09 12.41 -3.80
CA ALA A 8 -20.91 13.17 -3.41
C ALA A 8 -20.61 12.92 -1.93
N LEU A 9 -19.37 12.55 -1.62
CA LEU A 9 -18.89 12.49 -0.24
C LEU A 9 -18.63 13.92 0.27
N ARG A 10 -19.02 14.20 1.52
CA ARG A 10 -18.65 15.43 2.25
C ARG A 10 -17.80 15.05 3.46
N PRO A 11 -16.52 14.70 3.26
CA PRO A 11 -15.68 14.24 4.34
C PRO A 11 -15.31 15.36 5.31
N THR A 12 -15.14 15.02 6.59
CA THR A 12 -14.41 15.89 7.53
C THR A 12 -12.93 15.96 7.14
N PRO A 13 -12.14 16.92 7.65
CA PRO A 13 -10.71 16.98 7.39
C PRO A 13 -9.98 15.65 7.68
N GLU A 14 -10.32 14.98 8.77
CA GLU A 14 -9.74 13.70 9.19
C GLU A 14 -10.09 12.57 8.20
N GLN A 15 -11.33 12.55 7.71
CA GLN A 15 -11.77 11.57 6.72
C GLN A 15 -11.10 11.79 5.36
N ALA A 16 -10.95 13.05 4.93
CA ALA A 16 -10.29 13.39 3.67
C ALA A 16 -8.81 12.94 3.68
N ASP A 17 -8.13 13.20 4.80
CA ASP A 17 -6.76 12.79 5.05
C ASP A 17 -6.62 11.25 5.09
N TYR A 18 -7.53 10.55 5.76
CA TYR A 18 -7.60 9.08 5.73
C TYR A 18 -7.79 8.56 4.30
N PHE A 19 -8.74 9.10 3.53
CA PHE A 19 -8.99 8.66 2.16
C PHE A 19 -7.79 8.89 1.25
N ALA A 20 -7.09 10.02 1.38
CA ALA A 20 -5.87 10.29 0.62
C ALA A 20 -4.79 9.23 0.88
N ARG A 21 -4.58 8.85 2.14
CA ARG A 21 -3.65 7.76 2.51
C ARG A 21 -4.12 6.40 2.00
N ALA A 22 -5.40 6.07 2.22
CA ALA A 22 -5.97 4.77 1.88
C ALA A 22 -5.91 4.49 0.37
N CYS A 23 -6.34 5.46 -0.47
CA CYS A 23 -6.37 5.32 -1.93
C CYS A 23 -4.99 5.04 -2.55
N GLY A 24 -3.90 5.47 -1.91
CA GLY A 24 -2.54 5.27 -2.39
C GLY A 24 -1.81 4.04 -1.84
N THR A 25 -2.37 3.37 -0.84
CA THR A 25 -1.64 2.39 -0.04
C THR A 25 -1.17 1.18 -0.85
N ALA A 26 -2.08 0.54 -1.59
CA ALA A 26 -1.74 -0.64 -2.38
C ALA A 26 -0.66 -0.35 -3.43
N ARG A 27 -0.74 0.82 -4.08
CA ARG A 27 0.28 1.27 -5.05
C ARG A 27 1.63 1.53 -4.37
N LYS A 28 1.64 2.14 -3.18
CA LYS A 28 2.86 2.37 -2.40
C LYS A 28 3.56 1.06 -2.06
N VAL A 29 2.82 0.06 -1.59
CA VAL A 29 3.36 -1.28 -1.27
C VAL A 29 3.88 -1.99 -2.51
N TRP A 30 3.13 -1.94 -3.61
CA TRP A 30 3.57 -2.52 -4.90
C TRP A 30 4.90 -1.91 -5.37
N ASN A 31 5.01 -0.58 -5.35
CA ASN A 31 6.23 0.09 -5.81
C ASN A 31 7.43 -0.25 -4.92
N TRP A 32 7.23 -0.35 -3.60
CA TRP A 32 8.27 -0.82 -2.70
C TRP A 32 8.70 -2.26 -3.02
N ALA A 33 7.72 -3.17 -3.20
CA ALA A 33 7.96 -4.57 -3.49
C ALA A 33 8.69 -4.76 -4.83
N LEU A 34 8.27 -4.05 -5.88
CA LEU A 34 8.90 -4.09 -7.19
C LEU A 34 10.35 -3.62 -7.14
N ASN A 35 10.61 -2.50 -6.45
CA ASN A 35 11.96 -1.97 -6.28
C ASN A 35 12.87 -2.97 -5.53
N GLU A 36 12.37 -3.55 -4.44
CA GLU A 36 13.13 -4.52 -3.66
C GLU A 36 13.36 -5.82 -4.43
N TRP A 37 12.37 -6.28 -5.20
CA TRP A 37 12.51 -7.42 -6.10
C TRP A 37 13.60 -7.19 -7.14
N SER A 38 13.59 -6.03 -7.81
CA SER A 38 14.61 -5.65 -8.79
C SER A 38 16.01 -5.62 -8.19
N LYS A 39 16.16 -5.10 -6.96
CA LYS A 39 17.45 -5.11 -6.25
C LYS A 39 17.95 -6.53 -5.96
N GLN A 40 17.10 -7.39 -5.42
CA GLN A 40 17.46 -8.78 -5.11
C GLN A 40 17.84 -9.56 -6.37
N TYR A 41 17.09 -9.36 -7.45
CA TYR A 41 17.38 -9.99 -8.73
C TYR A 41 18.70 -9.50 -9.35
N ALA A 42 18.95 -8.18 -9.34
CA ALA A 42 20.20 -7.59 -9.83
C ALA A 42 21.43 -8.08 -9.04
N GLY A 43 21.26 -8.40 -7.75
CA GLY A 43 22.27 -9.03 -6.91
C GLY A 43 22.49 -10.53 -7.18
N GLY A 44 21.90 -11.11 -8.22
CA GLY A 44 21.98 -12.53 -8.55
C GLY A 44 21.07 -13.43 -7.70
N GLY A 45 20.21 -12.83 -6.87
CA GLY A 45 19.24 -13.55 -6.06
C GLY A 45 18.06 -14.07 -6.88
N LYS A 46 17.34 -15.04 -6.30
CA LYS A 46 16.06 -15.53 -6.82
C LYS A 46 14.95 -15.06 -5.88
N PRO A 47 14.45 -13.82 -6.06
CA PRO A 47 13.43 -13.25 -5.18
C PRO A 47 12.18 -14.13 -5.10
N ASN A 48 11.57 -14.14 -3.93
CA ASN A 48 10.38 -14.94 -3.63
C ASN A 48 9.32 -14.04 -2.98
N ALA A 49 8.08 -14.10 -3.49
CA ALA A 49 7.01 -13.22 -3.05
C ALA A 49 6.69 -13.36 -1.54
N MET A 50 6.73 -14.56 -0.99
CA MET A 50 6.47 -14.79 0.43
C MET A 50 7.60 -14.28 1.32
N ALA A 51 8.85 -14.46 0.89
CA ALA A 51 10.02 -13.88 1.58
C ALA A 51 9.97 -12.34 1.57
N LEU A 52 9.64 -11.75 0.41
CA LEU A 52 9.50 -10.31 0.26
C LEU A 52 8.37 -9.74 1.11
N LYS A 53 7.23 -10.43 1.17
CA LYS A 53 6.12 -10.09 2.08
C LYS A 53 6.55 -10.13 3.54
N LYS A 54 7.34 -11.12 3.96
CA LYS A 54 7.89 -11.21 5.32
C LYS A 54 8.83 -10.04 5.62
N GLN A 55 9.73 -9.71 4.68
CA GLN A 55 10.64 -8.57 4.78
C GLN A 55 9.88 -7.25 4.92
N PHE A 56 8.86 -7.02 4.08
CA PHE A 56 8.04 -5.83 4.16
C PHE A 56 7.33 -5.73 5.52
N ASN A 57 6.68 -6.81 5.96
CA ASN A 57 5.94 -6.83 7.22
C ASN A 57 6.82 -6.56 8.45
N ALA A 58 8.13 -6.87 8.39
CA ALA A 58 9.07 -6.54 9.46
C ALA A 58 9.37 -5.03 9.56
N ILE A 59 9.33 -4.28 8.45
CA ILE A 59 9.80 -2.88 8.42
C ILE A 59 8.72 -1.85 8.08
N LYS A 60 7.53 -2.29 7.64
CA LYS A 60 6.53 -1.40 7.03
C LYS A 60 6.06 -0.26 7.94
N TYR A 61 5.99 -0.49 9.26
CA TYR A 61 5.57 0.55 10.21
C TYR A 61 6.71 1.48 10.65
N GLU A 62 7.96 1.10 10.40
CA GLU A 62 9.11 1.99 10.59
C GLU A 62 9.24 2.92 9.39
N LEU A 63 9.16 2.37 8.17
CA LEU A 63 9.23 3.15 6.93
C LEU A 63 7.99 4.01 6.70
N TYR A 64 6.81 3.50 7.07
CA TYR A 64 5.52 4.12 6.81
C TYR A 64 4.61 4.00 8.03
N PRO A 65 4.83 4.81 9.09
CA PRO A 65 4.09 4.70 10.35
C PRO A 65 2.56 4.80 10.19
N TRP A 66 2.10 5.58 9.23
CA TRP A 66 0.69 5.78 8.90
C TRP A 66 -0.03 4.52 8.40
N LEU A 67 0.69 3.46 8.00
CA LEU A 67 0.08 2.19 7.62
C LEU A 67 -0.66 1.52 8.78
N ARG A 68 -0.30 1.84 10.04
CA ARG A 68 -1.02 1.32 11.22
C ARG A 68 -2.50 1.71 11.22
N ASP A 69 -2.82 2.85 10.61
CA ASP A 69 -4.16 3.41 10.61
C ASP A 69 -4.97 3.01 9.37
N ILE A 70 -4.37 2.26 8.43
CA ILE A 70 -5.03 1.82 7.19
C ILE A 70 -5.51 0.38 7.33
N HIS A 71 -6.57 0.03 6.60
CA HIS A 71 -7.03 -1.36 6.53
C HIS A 71 -5.88 -2.30 6.13
N ARG A 72 -5.68 -3.35 6.95
CA ARG A 72 -4.59 -4.34 6.80
C ARG A 72 -4.44 -4.87 5.39
N ASP A 73 -5.54 -5.15 4.70
CA ASP A 73 -5.52 -5.79 3.38
C ASP A 73 -4.98 -4.87 2.28
N ALA A 74 -4.98 -3.55 2.49
CA ALA A 74 -4.36 -2.62 1.55
C ALA A 74 -2.83 -2.70 1.55
N HIS A 75 -2.23 -3.32 2.58
CA HIS A 75 -0.78 -3.38 2.80
C HIS A 75 -0.30 -4.69 3.44
N ALA A 76 -0.98 -5.80 3.10
CA ALA A 76 -0.76 -7.13 3.66
C ALA A 76 0.31 -7.96 2.95
#